data_AF-A0A7W0KBG7-F1
#
_entry.id   AF-A0A7W0KBG7-F1
#
_cell.length_a   1.000
_cell.length_b   1.000
_cell.length_c   1.000
_cell.angle_alpha   90.00
_cell.angle_beta   90.00
_cell.angle_gamma   90.00
#
_symmetry.space_group_name_H-M   'P 1'
#
loop_
_entity.id
_entity.type
_entity.pdbx_description
1 polymer ?
#
loop_
_entity_poly.entity_id
_entity_poly.type
_entity_poly.pdbx_seq_one_letter_code
_entity_poly.pdbx_strand_id
1 'polypeptide(L)'
;MRYLFSALLAAALAASGCESSDSPTGPTDPSVGLGLPFSATDVTVGTGAEATNGRTVSMQYSGWLYHPSAPENKGPSFDSGVFNFVLGTTVIAGW
;
A
#
# COMPACT_ATOMS: atom_id res chain seq x y z
N MET A 1 31.81 56.78 -8.32
CA MET A 1 32.66 55.59 -8.08
C MET A 1 31.91 54.39 -8.64
N ARG A 2 31.85 54.28 -9.96
CA ARG A 2 32.90 53.69 -10.83
C ARG A 2 32.92 52.18 -10.62
N TYR A 3 31.96 51.54 -11.30
CA TYR A 3 31.93 50.15 -11.69
C TYR A 3 33.34 49.62 -11.92
N LEU A 4 33.86 48.81 -11.00
CA LEU A 4 35.14 48.13 -11.10
C LEU A 4 35.22 47.10 -9.97
N PHE A 5 34.30 46.14 -9.97
CA PHE A 5 34.57 44.81 -9.41
C PHE A 5 34.05 43.79 -10.41
N SER A 6 34.78 43.76 -11.52
CA SER A 6 34.69 42.77 -12.56
C SER A 6 34.85 41.37 -11.98
N ALA A 7 33.97 40.49 -12.44
CA ALA A 7 34.29 39.15 -12.91
C ALA A 7 35.26 38.33 -12.05
N LEU A 8 34.70 37.44 -11.22
CA LEU A 8 35.15 36.05 -11.10
C LEU A 8 34.22 35.33 -10.10
N LEU A 9 33.16 34.68 -10.60
CA LEU A 9 32.78 33.33 -10.15
C LEU A 9 31.67 32.76 -11.05
N ALA A 10 32.03 32.50 -12.31
CA ALA A 10 31.29 31.58 -13.15
C ALA A 10 31.67 30.15 -12.73
N ALA A 11 30.94 29.57 -11.79
CA ALA A 11 30.85 28.12 -11.56
C ALA A 11 29.87 27.87 -10.42
N ALA A 12 28.73 27.23 -10.71
CA ALA A 12 28.30 26.02 -10.02
C ALA A 12 26.80 25.76 -10.19
N LEU A 13 26.53 24.64 -10.85
CA LEU A 13 25.43 23.73 -10.61
C LEU A 13 24.04 24.18 -11.10
N ALA A 14 23.79 23.84 -12.36
CA ALA A 14 22.50 23.35 -12.79
C ALA A 14 22.14 22.11 -11.93
N ALA A 15 21.40 22.32 -10.85
CA ALA A 15 20.73 21.23 -10.14
C ALA A 15 19.40 20.97 -10.87
N SER A 16 19.44 20.04 -11.82
CA SER A 16 18.27 19.30 -12.27
C SER A 16 17.65 18.58 -11.07
N GLY A 17 16.75 19.25 -10.36
CA GLY A 17 15.79 18.59 -9.48
C GLY A 17 14.78 17.87 -10.38
N CYS A 18 15.11 16.65 -10.79
CA CYS A 18 14.10 15.70 -11.20
C CYS A 18 13.27 15.43 -9.94
N GLU A 19 12.15 16.14 -9.80
CA GLU A 19 11.12 15.74 -8.86
C GLU A 19 10.56 14.44 -9.40
N SER A 20 11.15 13.31 -9.00
CA SER A 20 10.58 12.00 -9.23
C SER A 20 9.24 11.99 -8.50
N SER A 21 8.19 12.24 -9.28
CA SER A 21 6.82 12.05 -8.89
C SER A 21 6.63 10.54 -8.68
N ASP A 22 7.09 10.02 -7.54
CA ASP A 22 6.71 8.71 -7.03
C ASP A 22 5.24 8.80 -6.62
N SER A 23 4.37 8.90 -7.62
CA SER A 23 2.97 8.58 -7.49
C SER A 23 2.87 7.07 -7.66
N PRO A 24 2.67 6.30 -6.58
CA PRO A 24 2.52 4.86 -6.69
C PRO A 24 1.33 4.57 -7.60
N THR A 25 1.61 4.04 -8.79
CA THR A 25 0.61 3.74 -9.83
C THR A 25 0.16 2.28 -9.80
N GLY A 26 0.34 1.60 -8.66
CA GLY A 26 -0.15 0.24 -8.43
C GLY A 26 -0.35 -0.05 -6.95
N PRO A 27 -1.08 -1.13 -6.60
CA PRO A 27 -1.20 -1.56 -5.22
C PRO A 27 0.18 -1.93 -4.70
N THR A 28 0.73 -1.09 -3.83
CA THR A 28 1.95 -1.39 -3.08
C THR A 28 1.65 -2.51 -2.10
N ASP A 29 2.46 -3.56 -2.13
CA ASP A 29 2.39 -4.60 -1.10
C ASP A 29 2.62 -3.95 0.28
N PRO A 30 1.64 -3.99 1.19
CA PRO A 30 1.74 -3.33 2.50
C PRO A 30 2.84 -3.94 3.38
N SER A 31 3.37 -5.12 3.03
CA SER A 31 4.50 -5.73 3.72
C SER A 31 5.84 -5.03 3.49
N VAL A 32 5.96 -4.19 2.45
CA VAL A 32 7.23 -3.53 2.10
C VAL A 32 7.68 -2.52 3.18
N GLY A 33 6.76 -2.03 4.03
CA GLY A 33 7.08 -1.10 5.12
C GLY A 33 7.49 -1.77 6.44
N LEU A 34 7.08 -3.02 6.68
CA LEU A 34 7.30 -3.74 7.95
C LEU A 34 8.14 -5.02 7.79
N GLY A 35 8.37 -5.49 6.57
CA GLY A 35 9.07 -6.75 6.28
C GLY A 35 8.31 -8.00 6.73
N LEU A 36 7.01 -7.90 7.00
CA LEU A 36 6.18 -9.01 7.47
C LEU A 36 5.52 -9.74 6.29
N PRO A 37 5.75 -11.04 6.08
CA PRO A 37 5.11 -11.75 4.97
C PRO A 37 3.60 -11.81 5.15
N PHE A 38 2.87 -11.84 4.03
CA PHE A 38 1.44 -12.18 4.04
C PHE A 38 1.22 -13.60 4.58
N SER A 39 0.18 -13.78 5.39
CA SER A 39 -0.26 -15.07 5.90
C SER A 39 -1.77 -15.14 5.98
N ALA A 40 -2.36 -16.28 5.61
CA ALA A 40 -3.77 -16.58 5.77
C ALA A 40 -3.94 -17.82 6.67
N THR A 41 -4.99 -17.84 7.49
CA THR A 41 -5.33 -18.97 8.34
C THR A 41 -6.83 -19.18 8.35
N ASP A 42 -7.26 -20.37 7.97
CA ASP A 42 -8.67 -20.75 8.07
C ASP A 42 -9.02 -21.06 9.52
N VAL A 43 -9.90 -20.26 10.10
CA VAL A 43 -10.48 -20.54 11.42
C VAL A 43 -11.56 -21.62 11.33
N THR A 44 -12.32 -21.58 10.23
CA THR A 44 -13.36 -22.57 9.90
C THR A 44 -13.33 -22.80 8.38
N VAL A 45 -13.11 -24.05 7.96
CA VAL A 45 -13.09 -24.40 6.54
C VAL A 45 -14.51 -24.52 6.01
N GLY A 46 -14.81 -23.79 4.93
CA GLY A 46 -16.09 -23.90 4.22
C GLY A 46 -16.15 -25.12 3.31
N THR A 47 -17.36 -25.63 3.04
CA THR A 47 -17.59 -26.76 2.12
C THR A 47 -18.28 -26.35 0.82
N GLY A 48 -18.35 -25.04 0.56
CA GLY A 48 -18.98 -24.48 -0.64
C GLY A 48 -18.08 -24.56 -1.87
N ALA A 49 -18.61 -24.09 -3.00
CA ALA A 49 -17.82 -23.92 -4.21
C ALA A 49 -16.72 -22.87 -3.99
N GLU A 50 -15.53 -23.14 -4.50
CA GLU A 50 -14.41 -22.19 -4.50
C GLU A 50 -14.77 -20.94 -5.30
N ALA A 51 -14.37 -19.77 -4.79
CA ALA A 51 -14.49 -18.51 -5.53
C ALA A 51 -13.42 -18.45 -6.62
N THR A 52 -13.83 -18.15 -7.85
CA THR A 52 -12.91 -18.05 -9.00
C THR A 52 -12.93 -16.64 -9.59
N ASN A 53 -11.82 -16.23 -10.20
CA ASN A 53 -11.71 -14.93 -10.88
C ASN A 53 -12.91 -14.64 -11.80
N GLY A 54 -13.32 -13.37 -11.84
CA GLY A 54 -14.45 -12.89 -12.64
C GLY A 54 -15.83 -13.13 -12.01
N ARG A 55 -15.91 -13.81 -10.86
CA ARG A 55 -17.16 -13.97 -10.11
C ARG A 55 -17.31 -12.88 -9.05
N THR A 56 -18.56 -12.47 -8.82
CA THR A 56 -18.89 -11.60 -7.68
C THR A 56 -18.84 -12.40 -6.39
N VAL A 57 -18.09 -11.89 -5.41
CA VAL A 57 -17.97 -12.42 -4.05
C VAL A 57 -18.62 -11.42 -3.10
N SER A 58 -19.38 -11.92 -2.13
CA SER A 58 -19.88 -11.15 -0.99
C SER A 58 -19.18 -11.64 0.26
N MET A 59 -18.49 -10.75 0.97
CA MET A 59 -17.70 -11.10 2.15
C MET A 59 -18.09 -10.25 3.35
N GLN A 60 -18.26 -10.92 4.49
CA GLN A 60 -18.28 -10.29 5.80
C GLN A 60 -16.85 -10.13 6.28
N TYR A 61 -16.44 -8.91 6.64
CA TYR A 61 -15.07 -8.64 7.04
C TYR A 61 -14.97 -7.63 8.19
N SER A 62 -13.82 -7.68 8.85
CA SER A 62 -13.35 -6.68 9.81
C SER A 62 -11.85 -6.49 9.58
N GLY A 63 -11.39 -5.24 9.60
CA GLY A 63 -9.99 -4.85 9.37
C GLY A 63 -9.38 -4.19 10.60
N TRP A 64 -8.13 -4.56 10.92
CA TRP A 64 -7.36 -3.98 12.02
C TRP A 64 -5.97 -3.55 11.55
N LEU A 65 -5.44 -2.50 12.17
CA LEU A 65 -4.03 -2.16 12.04
C LEU A 65 -3.18 -3.20 12.79
N TYR A 66 -2.08 -3.63 12.19
CA TYR A 66 -1.17 -4.59 12.82
C TYR A 66 -0.57 -4.02 14.11
N HIS A 67 -0.57 -4.81 15.19
CA HIS A 67 0.09 -4.47 16.44
C HIS A 67 0.74 -5.71 17.08
N PRO A 68 2.08 -5.80 17.19
CA PRO A 68 2.79 -7.04 17.52
C PRO A 68 2.54 -7.57 18.94
N SER A 69 2.08 -6.71 19.87
CA SER A 69 1.78 -7.12 21.25
C SER A 69 0.28 -7.30 21.52
N ALA A 70 -0.58 -7.12 20.51
CA ALA A 70 -2.01 -7.32 20.65
C ALA A 70 -2.37 -8.79 20.38
N PRO A 71 -3.46 -9.33 20.97
CA PRO A 71 -3.97 -10.65 20.61
C PRO A 71 -4.14 -10.78 19.10
N GLU A 72 -3.66 -11.89 18.53
CA GLU A 72 -3.71 -12.17 17.09
C GLU A 72 -3.05 -11.09 16.21
N ASN A 73 -2.19 -10.25 16.79
CA ASN A 73 -1.59 -9.07 16.18
C ASN A 73 -2.61 -8.00 15.70
N LYS A 74 -3.83 -8.01 16.23
CA LYS A 74 -4.91 -7.09 15.85
C LYS A 74 -4.95 -5.89 16.79
N GLY A 75 -4.44 -4.74 16.32
CA GLY A 75 -4.52 -3.45 17.00
C GLY A 75 -5.86 -2.75 16.82
N PRO A 76 -5.89 -1.41 16.66
CA PRO A 76 -7.13 -0.68 16.41
C PRO A 76 -7.85 -1.17 15.14
N SER A 77 -9.17 -1.36 15.25
CA SER A 77 -10.03 -1.59 14.08
C SER A 77 -10.12 -0.32 13.25
N PHE A 78 -10.11 -0.45 11.92
CA PHE A 78 -10.29 0.68 11.01
C PHE A 78 -11.55 0.57 10.14
N ASP A 79 -12.09 -0.63 9.92
CA ASP A 79 -13.33 -0.85 9.14
C ASP A 79 -13.96 -2.22 9.44
N SER A 80 -15.25 -2.37 9.16
CA SER A 80 -15.99 -3.63 9.24
C SER A 80 -17.32 -3.56 8.48
N GLY A 81 -17.73 -4.65 7.84
CA GLY A 81 -19.05 -4.73 7.19
C GLY A 81 -19.17 -5.83 6.14
N VAL A 82 -20.13 -5.66 5.24
CA VAL A 82 -20.29 -6.48 4.03
C VAL A 82 -19.60 -5.76 2.88
N PHE A 83 -18.75 -6.47 2.14
CA PHE A 83 -18.14 -5.97 0.91
C PHE A 83 -18.47 -6.89 -0.27
N ASN A 84 -18.84 -6.29 -1.40
CA ASN A 84 -19.14 -7.01 -2.64
C ASN A 84 -18.17 -6.57 -3.72
N PHE A 85 -17.49 -7.53 -4.35
CA PHE A 85 -16.48 -7.24 -5.37
C PHE A 85 -16.37 -8.37 -6.39
N VAL A 86 -15.76 -8.08 -7.55
CA VAL A 86 -15.44 -9.10 -8.56
C VAL A 86 -14.01 -9.59 -8.30
N LEU A 87 -13.86 -10.89 -8.04
CA LEU A 87 -12.56 -11.48 -7.73
C LEU A 87 -11.59 -11.37 -8.91
N GLY A 88 -10.33 -11.03 -8.62
CA GLY A 88 -9.28 -10.83 -9.63
C GLY A 88 -9.35 -9.50 -10.39
N THR A 89 -10.08 -8.50 -9.87
CA THR A 89 -10.16 -7.15 -10.45
C THR A 89 -9.51 -6.11 -9.52
N THR A 90 -10.21 -5.04 -9.14
CA THR A 90 -9.67 -3.92 -8.37
C THR A 90 -9.84 -4.13 -6.87
N VAL A 91 -8.99 -4.98 -6.29
CA VAL A 91 -8.79 -5.11 -4.84
C VAL A 91 -7.30 -4.98 -4.51
N ILE A 92 -6.95 -4.78 -3.25
CA ILE A 92 -5.54 -4.76 -2.85
C ILE A 92 -4.91 -6.14 -3.10
N ALA A 93 -3.63 -6.17 -3.46
CA ALA A 93 -2.92 -7.43 -3.63
C ALA A 93 -2.97 -8.25 -2.33
N GLY A 94 -3.29 -9.55 -2.45
CA GLY A 94 -3.48 -10.46 -1.31
C GLY A 94 -4.94 -10.74 -0.95
N TRP A 95 -5.90 -10.06 -1.60
CA TRP A 95 -7.33 -10.41 -1.61
C TRP A 95 -7.69 -11.37 -2.73
#